data_AF-A0A3S0CYI9-F1
#
_entry.id   AF-A0A3S0CYI9-F1
#
_cell.length_a   1.000
_cell.length_b   1.000
_cell.length_c   1.000
_cell.angle_alpha   90.00
_cell.angle_beta   90.00
_cell.angle_gamma   90.00
#
_symmetry.space_group_name_H-M   'P 1'
#
loop_
_entity.id
_entity.type
_entity.pdbx_description
1 polymer ?
#
loop_
_entity_poly.entity_id
_entity_poly.type
_entity_poly.pdbx_seq_one_letter_code
_entity_poly.pdbx_strand_id
1 'polypeptide(L)'
;MPAYRFEALDPAGKTVNGLVEADNPKAARAQLRIQQLVPLKVENVAAGAAGGGEGSGLNKQIFVRRVFNSSALAIWTRQLSGLVVAGLPLERALTALADEAEDPRQRELVSHLRAEVNAGSPFARALAGSPREFDDVYRGVVAAGEQSGQLGGVLDKLANDLEEQQALKSKLIGATLYPAIVSVFAIVIVIALLVFVVPQVAQV
;
A
#
# COMPACT_ATOMS: atom_id res chain seq x y z
N MET A 1 9.49 26.12 7.37
CA MET A 1 8.61 26.90 6.47
C MET A 1 7.67 25.90 5.81
N PRO A 2 6.35 26.16 5.69
CA PRO A 2 5.42 25.18 5.15
C PRO A 2 5.61 24.97 3.64
N ALA A 3 5.62 23.71 3.20
CA ALA A 3 5.70 23.36 1.79
C ALA A 3 4.31 23.31 1.15
N TYR A 4 4.17 23.89 -0.04
CA TYR A 4 2.95 23.88 -0.84
C TYR A 4 3.18 23.06 -2.11
N ARG A 5 2.33 22.07 -2.35
CA ARG A 5 2.28 21.37 -3.63
C ARG A 5 1.52 22.25 -4.62
N PHE A 6 2.10 22.43 -5.80
CA PHE A 6 1.46 23.20 -6.86
C PHE A 6 1.35 22.39 -8.15
N GLU A 7 0.29 22.69 -8.89
CA GLU A 7 0.09 22.35 -10.28
C GLU A 7 -0.03 23.67 -11.03
N ALA A 8 0.91 23.94 -11.93
CA ALA A 8 0.99 25.18 -12.66
C ALA A 8 1.25 24.92 -14.14
N LEU A 9 0.85 25.85 -15.00
CA LEU A 9 1.05 25.77 -16.44
C LEU A 9 2.30 26.56 -16.82
N ASP A 10 3.20 25.93 -17.57
CA ASP A 10 4.30 26.59 -18.26
C ASP A 10 3.75 27.45 -19.43
N PRO A 11 4.38 28.58 -19.82
CA PRO A 11 4.06 29.32 -21.05
C PRO A 11 3.96 28.46 -22.32
N ALA A 12 4.59 27.28 -22.36
CA ALA A 12 4.42 26.30 -23.44
C ALA A 12 3.11 25.47 -23.36
N GLY A 13 2.23 25.73 -22.41
CA GLY A 13 0.96 25.02 -22.22
C GLY A 13 1.08 23.66 -21.51
N LYS A 14 2.25 23.33 -20.98
CA LYS A 14 2.52 22.06 -20.28
C LYS A 14 2.24 22.19 -18.79
N THR A 15 1.56 21.21 -18.20
CA THR A 15 1.35 21.14 -16.75
C THR A 15 2.63 20.70 -16.04
N VAL A 16 3.03 21.46 -15.02
CA VAL A 16 4.21 21.25 -14.20
C VAL A 16 3.76 21.16 -12.75
N ASN A 17 4.14 20.05 -12.12
CA ASN A 17 3.82 19.76 -10.72
C ASN A 17 5.09 19.83 -9.89
N GLY A 18 5.02 20.46 -8.73
CA GLY A 18 6.19 20.64 -7.86
C GLY A 18 5.83 21.00 -6.42
N LEU A 19 6.86 21.20 -5.62
CA LEU A 19 6.76 21.69 -4.24
C LEU A 19 7.43 23.06 -4.18
N VAL A 20 6.75 24.03 -3.58
CA VAL A 20 7.27 25.37 -3.32
C VAL A 20 7.14 25.67 -1.84
N GLU A 21 8.23 26.08 -1.21
CA GLU A 21 8.21 26.54 0.17
C GLU A 21 7.78 28.00 0.21
N ALA A 22 6.75 28.31 0.99
CA ALA A 22 6.25 29.66 1.13
C ALA A 22 5.61 29.84 2.51
N ASP A 23 5.54 31.07 3.01
CA ASP A 23 4.93 31.31 4.33
C ASP A 23 3.39 31.28 4.28
N ASN A 24 2.80 31.52 3.11
CA ASN A 24 1.34 31.53 2.92
C ASN A 24 0.96 31.16 1.47
N PRO A 25 -0.26 30.68 1.19
CA PRO A 25 -0.68 30.26 -0.15
C PRO A 25 -0.64 31.40 -1.18
N LYS A 26 -0.77 32.66 -0.74
CA LYS A 26 -0.67 33.85 -1.61
C LYS A 26 0.79 34.07 -2.05
N ALA A 27 1.75 33.83 -1.17
CA ALA A 27 3.18 33.90 -1.43
C ALA A 27 3.61 32.75 -2.36
N ALA A 28 3.10 31.53 -2.15
CA ALA A 28 3.34 30.41 -3.07
C ALA A 28 2.90 30.74 -4.51
N ARG A 29 1.69 31.30 -4.69
CA ARG A 29 1.20 31.74 -6.01
C ARG A 29 2.04 32.87 -6.60
N ALA A 30 2.47 33.83 -5.79
CA ALA A 30 3.32 34.92 -6.24
C ALA A 30 4.68 34.42 -6.74
N GLN A 31 5.26 33.43 -6.06
CA GLN A 31 6.54 32.82 -6.40
C GLN A 31 6.45 32.00 -7.70
N LEU A 32 5.36 31.27 -7.90
CA LEU A 32 5.08 30.57 -9.17
C LEU A 32 4.94 31.55 -10.34
N ARG A 33 4.28 32.68 -10.11
CA ARG A 33 4.12 33.71 -11.14
C ARG A 33 5.44 34.40 -11.50
N ILE A 34 6.37 34.55 -10.54
CA ILE A 34 7.74 35.04 -10.79
C ILE A 34 8.51 34.05 -11.67
N GLN A 35 8.27 32.75 -11.51
CA GLN A 35 8.84 31.69 -12.36
C GLN A 35 8.13 31.54 -13.72
N GLN A 36 7.28 32.51 -14.10
CA GLN A 36 6.45 32.48 -15.31
C GLN A 36 5.44 31.32 -15.37
N LEU A 37 5.23 30.59 -14.26
CA LEU A 37 4.26 29.51 -14.17
C LEU A 37 2.89 30.08 -13.77
N VAL A 38 1.83 29.67 -14.47
CA VAL A 38 0.45 30.05 -14.14
C VAL A 38 -0.14 29.03 -13.17
N PRO A 39 -0.37 29.37 -11.89
CA PRO A 39 -0.83 28.41 -10.90
C PRO A 39 -2.29 28.01 -11.15
N LEU A 40 -2.54 26.72 -11.36
CA LEU A 40 -3.88 26.12 -11.47
C LEU A 40 -4.39 25.65 -10.11
N LYS A 41 -3.50 25.03 -9.31
CA LYS A 41 -3.83 24.49 -7.99
C LYS A 41 -2.65 24.65 -7.04
N VAL A 42 -2.89 25.14 -5.83
CA VAL A 42 -1.86 25.28 -4.78
C VAL A 42 -2.44 24.75 -3.47
N GLU A 43 -1.91 23.63 -3.00
CA GLU A 43 -2.33 22.92 -1.80
C GLU A 43 -1.22 22.93 -0.75
N ASN A 44 -1.55 23.21 0.51
CA ASN A 44 -0.58 23.17 1.60
C ASN A 44 -0.34 21.71 2.01
N VAL A 45 0.91 21.24 1.92
CA VAL A 45 1.29 19.86 2.29
C VAL A 45 1.21 19.66 3.81
N ALA A 46 1.41 20.71 4.60
CA ALA A 46 1.32 20.64 6.06
C ALA A 46 -0.14 20.70 6.58
N ALA A 47 -1.07 21.33 5.85
CA ALA A 47 -2.47 21.42 6.26
C ALA A 47 -3.24 20.09 6.08
N GLY A 48 -2.71 19.16 5.28
CA GLY A 48 -3.26 17.80 5.15
C GLY A 48 -3.14 16.95 6.42
N ALA A 49 -2.29 17.36 7.38
CA ALA A 49 -2.10 16.64 8.64
C ALA A 49 -2.90 17.21 9.83
N ALA A 50 -3.49 18.41 9.74
CA ALA A 50 -4.00 19.12 10.92
C ALA A 50 -5.30 19.93 10.76
N GLY A 51 -5.97 19.93 9.60
CA GLY A 51 -7.19 20.72 9.41
C GLY A 51 -8.36 19.92 8.84
N GLY A 52 -9.29 19.51 9.70
CA GLY A 52 -10.59 18.98 9.30
C GLY A 52 -11.36 20.03 8.48
N GLY A 53 -11.64 19.69 7.23
CA GLY A 53 -12.53 20.43 6.33
C GLY A 53 -13.48 19.44 5.69
N GLU A 54 -14.73 19.45 6.15
CA GLU A 54 -15.86 18.72 5.62
C GLU A 54 -16.06 19.03 4.13
N GLY A 55 -15.94 18.01 3.29
CA GLY A 55 -16.24 18.11 1.86
C GLY A 55 -15.26 17.33 1.00
N SER A 56 -15.68 16.15 0.57
CA SER A 56 -15.02 15.37 -0.51
C SER A 56 -13.73 14.60 -0.15
N GLY A 57 -13.63 14.04 1.06
CA GLY A 57 -12.57 13.09 1.44
C GLY A 57 -12.99 11.62 1.53
N LEU A 58 -14.30 11.33 1.60
CA LEU A 58 -14.79 10.00 1.98
C LEU A 58 -14.47 8.92 0.94
N ASN A 59 -14.37 9.27 -0.34
CA ASN A 59 -14.21 8.29 -1.42
C ASN A 59 -12.76 8.00 -1.81
N LYS A 60 -11.78 8.84 -1.43
CA LYS A 60 -10.37 8.62 -1.80
C LYS A 60 -9.70 7.63 -0.85
N GLN A 61 -10.06 7.67 0.44
CA GLN A 61 -9.49 6.76 1.43
C GLN A 61 -9.99 5.32 1.22
N ILE A 62 -11.23 5.11 0.79
CA ILE A 62 -11.80 3.77 0.59
C ILE A 62 -11.22 3.07 -0.65
N PHE A 63 -10.77 3.82 -1.67
CA PHE A 63 -10.29 3.26 -2.95
C PHE A 63 -8.77 3.08 -3.06
N VAL A 64 -7.98 3.37 -2.02
CA VAL A 64 -6.55 3.04 -2.02
C VAL A 64 -6.39 1.55 -1.78
N ARG A 65 -6.22 0.81 -2.88
CA ARG A 65 -5.84 -0.61 -2.89
C ARG A 65 -4.58 -0.82 -2.04
N ARG A 66 -4.57 -1.89 -1.23
CA ARG A 66 -3.38 -2.31 -0.48
C ARG A 66 -2.15 -2.40 -1.40
N VAL A 67 -1.02 -1.96 -0.88
CA VAL A 67 0.29 -2.02 -1.53
C VAL A 67 0.80 -3.45 -1.54
N PHE A 68 0.66 -4.16 -0.42
CA PHE A 68 0.99 -5.57 -0.31
C PHE A 68 -0.27 -6.45 -0.42
N ASN A 69 -0.21 -7.44 -1.31
CA ASN A 69 -1.09 -8.59 -1.18
C ASN A 69 -0.54 -9.54 -0.09
N SER A 70 -1.35 -10.48 0.40
CA SER A 70 -0.95 -11.39 1.48
C SER A 70 0.34 -12.17 1.17
N SER A 71 0.54 -12.57 -0.08
CA SER A 71 1.73 -13.31 -0.52
C SER A 71 2.98 -12.41 -0.56
N ALA A 72 2.84 -11.21 -1.10
CA ALA A 72 3.91 -10.22 -1.22
C ALA A 72 4.37 -9.75 0.16
N LEU A 73 3.44 -9.56 1.10
CA LEU A 73 3.78 -9.26 2.49
C LEU A 73 4.59 -10.40 3.12
N ALA A 74 4.17 -11.66 2.95
CA ALA A 74 4.91 -12.81 3.47
C ALA A 74 6.33 -12.90 2.91
N ILE A 75 6.49 -12.75 1.59
CA ILE A 75 7.80 -12.77 0.92
C ILE A 75 8.68 -11.61 1.43
N TRP A 76 8.13 -10.40 1.48
CA TRP A 76 8.87 -9.24 1.96
C TRP A 76 9.32 -9.40 3.42
N THR A 77 8.43 -9.87 4.31
CA THR A 77 8.78 -10.15 5.71
C THR A 77 9.84 -11.24 5.83
N ARG A 78 9.77 -12.29 5.00
CA ARG A 78 10.80 -13.35 4.92
C ARG A 78 12.16 -12.81 4.49
N GLN A 79 12.20 -12.00 3.44
CA GLN A 79 13.45 -11.41 2.95
C GLN A 79 14.04 -10.45 3.99
N LEU A 80 13.21 -9.60 4.61
CA LEU A 80 13.62 -8.71 5.69
C LEU A 80 14.18 -9.50 6.87
N SER A 81 13.48 -10.55 7.30
CA SER A 81 13.96 -11.44 8.37
C SER A 81 15.32 -12.04 8.02
N GLY A 82 15.47 -12.62 6.83
CA GLY A 82 16.72 -13.24 6.39
C GLY A 82 17.91 -12.27 6.43
N LEU A 83 17.70 -11.03 5.97
CA LEU A 83 18.73 -9.99 6.01
C LEU A 83 19.07 -9.57 7.45
N VAL A 84 18.08 -9.38 8.31
CA VAL A 84 18.29 -8.97 9.71
C VAL A 84 18.93 -10.10 10.53
N VAL A 85 18.52 -11.35 10.33
CA VAL A 85 19.11 -12.54 10.97
C VAL A 85 20.55 -12.75 10.51
N ALA A 86 20.87 -12.44 9.25
CA ALA A 86 22.24 -12.44 8.74
C ALA A 86 23.13 -11.32 9.34
N GLY A 87 22.59 -10.49 10.24
CA GLY A 87 23.31 -9.42 10.92
C GLY A 87 23.38 -8.12 10.13
N LEU A 88 22.61 -8.00 9.03
CA LEU A 88 22.56 -6.76 8.27
C LEU A 88 21.78 -5.69 9.07
N PRO A 89 22.28 -4.45 9.20
CA PRO A 89 21.53 -3.37 9.82
C PRO A 89 20.17 -3.19 9.14
N LEU A 90 19.12 -2.94 9.93
CA LEU A 90 17.75 -2.82 9.43
C LEU A 90 17.61 -1.79 8.30
N GLU A 91 18.32 -0.68 8.42
CA GLU A 91 18.41 0.39 7.41
C GLU A 91 18.92 -0.10 6.05
N ARG A 92 19.99 -0.91 6.07
CA ARG A 92 20.58 -1.53 4.88
C ARG A 92 19.64 -2.58 4.30
N ALA A 93 18.99 -3.36 5.16
CA ALA A 93 18.01 -4.35 4.73
C ALA A 93 16.82 -3.68 4.03
N LEU A 94 16.27 -2.61 4.60
CA LEU A 94 15.18 -1.84 3.99
C LEU A 94 15.61 -1.17 2.67
N THR A 95 16.86 -0.71 2.57
CA THR A 95 17.41 -0.17 1.30
C THR A 95 17.43 -1.26 0.22
N ALA A 96 17.99 -2.43 0.53
CA ALA A 96 18.05 -3.53 -0.42
C ALA A 96 16.65 -3.95 -0.91
N LEU A 97 15.68 -4.04 0.00
CA LEU A 97 14.30 -4.39 -0.35
C LEU A 97 13.55 -3.30 -1.13
N ALA A 98 13.85 -2.02 -0.89
CA ALA A 98 13.28 -0.94 -1.68
C ALA A 98 13.80 -0.96 -3.13
N ASP A 99 15.09 -1.27 -3.29
CA ASP A 99 15.72 -1.37 -4.61
C ASP A 99 15.25 -2.62 -5.38
N GLU A 100 14.99 -3.72 -4.68
CA GLU A 100 14.45 -4.97 -5.25
C GLU A 100 12.96 -4.88 -5.62
N ALA A 101 12.19 -4.01 -4.96
CA ALA A 101 10.74 -3.92 -5.18
C ALA A 101 10.39 -3.56 -6.63
N GLU A 102 9.65 -4.44 -7.32
CA GLU A 102 9.20 -4.21 -8.70
C GLU A 102 8.04 -3.19 -8.78
N ASP A 103 7.14 -3.20 -7.80
CA ASP A 103 6.00 -2.27 -7.73
C ASP A 103 6.47 -0.89 -7.21
N PRO A 104 6.27 0.20 -7.98
CA PRO A 104 6.59 1.55 -7.52
C PRO A 104 5.96 1.94 -6.18
N ARG A 105 4.78 1.41 -5.86
CA ARG A 105 4.08 1.68 -4.59
C ARG A 105 4.76 0.98 -3.42
N GLN A 106 5.25 -0.25 -3.63
CA GLN A 106 6.03 -0.97 -2.62
C GLN A 106 7.35 -0.25 -2.38
N ARG A 107 8.02 0.20 -3.44
CA ARG A 107 9.25 0.99 -3.32
C ARG A 107 9.03 2.27 -2.53
N GLU A 108 7.97 3.03 -2.83
CA GLU A 108 7.63 4.26 -2.10
C GLU A 108 7.39 3.97 -0.62
N LEU A 109 6.57 2.97 -0.31
CA LEU A 109 6.28 2.55 1.07
C LEU A 109 7.55 2.15 1.84
N VAL A 110 8.37 1.26 1.27
CA VAL A 110 9.61 0.79 1.93
C VAL A 110 10.63 1.93 2.06
N SER A 111 10.70 2.83 1.07
CA SER A 111 11.56 4.02 1.14
C SER A 111 11.14 4.98 2.27
N HIS A 112 9.83 5.11 2.51
CA HIS A 112 9.29 5.88 3.62
C HIS A 112 9.62 5.22 4.97
N LEU A 113 9.44 3.90 5.09
CA LEU A 113 9.84 3.15 6.29
C LEU A 113 11.35 3.30 6.56
N ARG A 114 12.17 3.23 5.53
CA ARG A 114 13.61 3.46 5.63
C ARG A 114 13.91 4.87 6.14
N ALA A 115 13.25 5.90 5.60
CA ALA A 115 13.48 7.29 5.99
C ALA A 115 13.15 7.51 7.48
N GLU A 116 12.04 6.95 7.96
CA GLU A 116 11.65 7.00 9.38
C GLU A 116 12.67 6.30 10.29
N VAL A 117 13.13 5.10 9.91
CA VAL A 117 14.16 4.36 10.68
C VAL A 117 15.49 5.11 10.67
N ASN A 118 15.88 5.69 9.53
CA ASN A 118 17.07 6.54 9.41
C ASN A 118 16.98 7.81 10.25
N ALA A 119 15.79 8.36 10.44
CA ALA A 119 15.54 9.48 11.34
C ALA A 119 15.58 9.09 12.82
N GLY A 120 15.79 7.80 13.15
CA GLY A 120 15.86 7.28 14.51
C GLY A 120 14.49 6.89 15.09
N SER A 121 13.44 6.85 14.27
CA SER A 121 12.13 6.32 14.68
C SER A 121 12.22 4.81 14.87
N PRO A 122 11.64 4.24 15.94
CA PRO A 122 11.50 2.78 16.06
C PRO A 122 10.76 2.21 14.84
N PHE A 123 11.20 1.07 14.34
CA PHE A 123 10.60 0.41 13.19
C PHE A 123 9.12 0.13 13.39
N ALA A 124 8.70 -0.30 14.59
CA ALA A 124 7.30 -0.49 14.91
C ALA A 124 6.46 0.79 14.75
N ARG A 125 7.05 1.96 15.04
CA ARG A 125 6.40 3.27 14.85
C ARG A 125 6.37 3.64 13.36
N ALA A 126 7.44 3.38 12.62
CA ALA A 126 7.47 3.58 11.17
C ALA A 126 6.34 2.77 10.47
N LEU A 127 6.16 1.51 10.87
CA LEU A 127 5.08 0.64 10.37
C LEU A 127 3.68 1.18 10.71
N ALA A 128 3.53 1.89 11.83
CA ALA A 128 2.25 2.50 12.22
C ALA A 128 1.79 3.62 11.27
N GLY A 129 2.70 4.18 10.45
CA GLY A 129 2.34 5.09 9.36
C GLY A 129 1.51 4.43 8.25
N SER A 130 1.46 3.09 8.19
CA SER A 130 0.74 2.32 7.17
C SER A 130 -0.10 1.18 7.77
N PRO A 131 -1.14 1.50 8.58
CA PRO A 131 -1.91 0.51 9.34
C PRO A 131 -2.76 -0.43 8.46
N ARG A 132 -2.91 -0.12 7.16
CA ARG A 132 -3.62 -0.97 6.21
C ARG A 132 -2.79 -2.16 5.73
N GLU A 133 -1.48 -1.99 5.69
CA GLU A 133 -0.52 -3.00 5.27
C GLU A 133 -0.05 -3.82 6.48
N PHE A 134 0.15 -3.16 7.61
CA PHE A 134 0.63 -3.76 8.86
C PHE A 134 -0.44 -3.67 9.94
N ASP A 135 -1.07 -4.81 10.24
CA ASP A 135 -2.08 -4.89 11.30
C ASP A 135 -1.47 -4.65 12.70
N ASP A 136 -2.34 -4.52 13.71
CA ASP A 136 -1.91 -4.26 15.09
C ASP A 136 -1.06 -5.39 15.66
N VAL A 137 -1.31 -6.64 15.26
CA VAL A 137 -0.58 -7.81 15.72
C VAL A 137 0.85 -7.79 15.17
N TYR A 138 1.00 -7.56 13.87
CA TYR A 138 2.29 -7.41 13.20
C TYR A 138 3.13 -6.32 13.87
N ARG A 139 2.55 -5.14 14.08
CA ARG A 139 3.24 -4.01 14.73
C ARG A 139 3.60 -4.30 16.18
N GLY A 140 2.71 -4.93 16.94
CA GLY A 140 2.95 -5.29 18.33
C GLY A 140 4.08 -6.32 18.49
N VAL A 141 4.11 -7.32 17.61
CA VAL A 141 5.17 -8.33 17.56
C VAL A 141 6.51 -7.67 17.24
N VAL A 142 6.57 -6.82 16.20
CA VAL A 142 7.78 -6.07 15.85
C VAL A 142 8.24 -5.16 17.00
N ALA A 143 7.33 -4.46 17.67
CA ALA A 143 7.65 -3.60 18.81
C ALA A 143 8.30 -4.38 19.97
N ALA A 144 7.77 -5.57 20.27
CA ALA A 144 8.34 -6.46 21.28
C ALA A 144 9.74 -6.96 20.86
N GLY A 145 9.94 -7.25 19.57
CA GLY A 145 11.23 -7.63 19.00
C GLY A 145 12.28 -6.51 19.07
N GLU A 146 11.89 -5.27 18.77
CA GLU A 146 12.79 -4.11 18.90
C GLU A 146 13.18 -3.83 20.35
N GLN A 147 12.22 -3.85 21.28
CA GLN A 147 12.48 -3.59 22.70
C GLN A 147 13.37 -4.65 23.35
N SER A 148 13.22 -5.91 22.93
CA SER A 148 14.02 -7.03 23.44
C SER A 148 15.36 -7.20 22.72
N GLY A 149 15.63 -6.41 21.66
CA GLY A 149 16.81 -6.55 20.82
C GLY A 149 16.84 -7.84 19.97
N GLN A 150 15.73 -8.59 19.91
CA GLN A 150 15.61 -9.86 19.19
C GLN A 150 14.77 -9.72 17.91
N LEU A 151 14.89 -8.58 17.23
CA LEU A 151 14.10 -8.27 16.04
C LEU A 151 14.21 -9.37 14.97
N GLY A 152 15.40 -9.91 14.72
CA GLY A 152 15.61 -10.96 13.71
C GLY A 152 14.79 -12.23 14.01
N GLY A 153 14.87 -12.77 15.22
CA GLY A 153 14.12 -13.97 15.59
C GLY A 153 12.60 -13.75 15.59
N VAL A 154 12.17 -12.55 15.96
CA VAL A 154 10.75 -12.17 15.93
C VAL A 154 10.23 -12.02 14.50
N LEU A 155 11.01 -11.40 13.61
CA LEU A 155 10.68 -11.31 12.18
C LEU A 155 10.68 -12.68 11.50
N ASP A 156 11.55 -13.60 11.91
CA ASP A 156 11.56 -14.98 11.39
C ASP A 156 10.29 -15.74 11.77
N LYS A 157 9.88 -15.66 13.04
CA LYS A 157 8.62 -16.23 13.48
C LYS A 157 7.43 -15.61 12.74
N LEU A 158 7.43 -14.29 12.58
CA LEU A 158 6.37 -13.57 11.85
C LEU A 158 6.32 -13.97 10.37
N ALA A 159 7.47 -14.19 9.74
CA ALA A 159 7.55 -14.70 8.37
C ALA A 159 6.98 -16.11 8.25
N ASN A 160 7.34 -17.02 9.18
CA ASN A 160 6.79 -18.38 9.24
C ASN A 160 5.26 -18.34 9.37
N ASP A 161 4.73 -17.54 10.29
CA ASP A 161 3.29 -17.42 10.53
C ASP A 161 2.55 -16.92 9.27
N LEU A 162 3.11 -15.93 8.55
CA LEU A 162 2.52 -15.41 7.31
C LEU A 162 2.58 -16.42 6.15
N GLU A 163 3.68 -17.15 6.01
CA GLU A 163 3.84 -18.21 5.01
C GLU A 163 2.86 -19.37 5.25
N GLU A 164 2.70 -19.81 6.50
CA GLU A 164 1.72 -20.83 6.87
C GLU A 164 0.29 -20.39 6.55
N GLN A 165 -0.08 -19.15 6.89
CA GLN A 165 -1.39 -18.60 6.54
C GLN A 165 -1.62 -18.59 5.02
N GLN A 166 -0.59 -18.21 4.26
CA GLN A 166 -0.65 -18.18 2.80
C GLN A 166 -0.76 -19.59 2.20
N ALA A 167 -0.04 -20.57 2.75
CA ALA A 167 -0.11 -21.97 2.33
C ALA A 167 -1.47 -22.62 2.64
N LEU A 168 -2.05 -22.31 3.81
CA LEU A 168 -3.40 -22.75 4.16
C LEU A 168 -4.43 -22.14 3.22
N LYS A 169 -4.33 -20.85 2.95
CA LYS A 169 -5.23 -20.15 2.03
C LYS A 169 -5.14 -20.70 0.60
N SER A 170 -3.93 -20.94 0.10
CA SER A 170 -3.75 -21.51 -1.24
C SER A 170 -4.31 -22.93 -1.34
N LYS A 171 -4.16 -23.76 -0.29
CA LYS A 171 -4.75 -25.09 -0.20
C LYS A 171 -6.28 -25.06 -0.20
N LEU A 172 -6.88 -24.13 0.54
CA LEU A 172 -8.33 -23.93 0.57
C LEU A 172 -8.87 -23.48 -0.80
N ILE A 173 -8.20 -22.53 -1.45
CA ILE A 173 -8.58 -22.07 -2.79
C ILE A 173 -8.43 -23.20 -3.81
N GLY A 174 -7.34 -23.96 -3.76
CA GLY A 174 -7.11 -25.12 -4.63
C GLY A 174 -8.18 -26.21 -4.46
N ALA A 175 -8.55 -26.53 -3.21
CA ALA A 175 -9.56 -27.54 -2.91
C ALA A 175 -10.98 -27.12 -3.33
N THR A 176 -11.30 -25.82 -3.26
CA THR A 176 -12.63 -25.29 -3.62
C THR A 176 -12.81 -25.05 -5.12
N LEU A 177 -11.73 -24.97 -5.88
CA LEU A 177 -11.77 -24.68 -7.31
C LEU A 177 -12.51 -25.78 -8.12
N TYR A 178 -12.22 -27.06 -7.85
CA TYR A 178 -12.88 -28.16 -8.56
C TYR A 178 -14.40 -28.19 -8.30
N PRO A 179 -14.89 -28.21 -7.04
CA PRO A 179 -16.32 -28.10 -6.76
C PRO A 179 -16.97 -26.85 -7.34
N ALA A 180 -16.28 -25.70 -7.34
CA ALA A 180 -16.81 -24.46 -7.90
C ALA A 180 -17.04 -24.56 -9.41
N ILE A 181 -16.06 -25.08 -10.16
CA ILE A 181 -16.18 -25.27 -11.62
C ILE A 181 -17.34 -26.22 -11.93
N VAL A 182 -17.38 -27.39 -11.29
CA VAL A 182 -18.45 -28.38 -11.52
C VAL A 182 -19.82 -27.80 -11.19
N SER A 183 -19.95 -27.05 -10.10
CA SER A 183 -21.20 -26.40 -9.70
C SER A 183 -21.66 -25.36 -10.73
N VAL A 184 -20.75 -24.54 -11.26
CA VAL A 184 -21.06 -23.57 -12.32
C VAL A 184 -21.55 -24.28 -13.58
N PHE A 185 -20.87 -25.35 -14.02
CA PHE A 185 -21.33 -26.14 -15.17
C PHE A 185 -22.72 -26.75 -14.95
N ALA A 186 -22.98 -27.30 -13.76
CA ALA A 186 -24.29 -27.85 -13.42
C ALA A 186 -25.40 -26.79 -13.50
N ILE A 187 -25.16 -25.59 -12.94
CA ILE A 187 -26.11 -24.47 -12.99
C ILE A 187 -26.37 -24.04 -14.44
N VAL A 188 -25.31 -23.91 -15.25
CA VAL A 188 -25.42 -23.53 -16.66
C VAL A 188 -26.27 -24.53 -17.44
N ILE A 189 -26.05 -25.84 -17.23
CA ILE A 189 -26.83 -26.90 -17.89
C ILE A 189 -28.30 -26.82 -17.47
N VAL A 190 -28.60 -26.65 -16.18
CA VAL A 190 -29.98 -26.53 -15.69
C VAL A 190 -30.68 -25.32 -16.31
N ILE A 191 -30.02 -24.16 -16.36
CA ILE A 191 -30.58 -22.95 -17.00
C ILE A 191 -30.83 -23.20 -18.48
N ALA A 192 -29.89 -23.84 -19.19
CA ALA A 192 -30.06 -24.15 -20.61
C ALA A 192 -31.25 -25.07 -20.87
N LEU A 193 -31.46 -26.09 -20.03
CA LEU A 193 -32.63 -26.97 -20.13
C LEU A 193 -33.95 -26.20 -19.92
N LEU A 194 -34.00 -25.32 -18.93
CA LEU A 194 -35.20 -24.51 -18.64
C LEU A 194 -35.51 -23.51 -19.76
N VAL A 195 -34.48 -22.90 -20.37
CA VAL A 195 -34.64 -21.88 -21.41
C VAL A 195 -34.96 -22.49 -22.77
N PHE A 196 -34.32 -23.61 -23.14
CA PHE A 196 -34.44 -24.15 -24.50
C PHE A 196 -35.34 -25.38 -24.60
N VAL A 197 -35.28 -26.30 -23.62
CA VAL A 197 -35.96 -27.60 -23.72
C VAL A 197 -37.39 -27.52 -23.23
N VAL A 198 -37.62 -26.98 -22.03
CA VAL A 198 -38.98 -26.86 -21.44
C VAL A 198 -40.00 -26.19 -22.37
N PRO A 199 -39.72 -25.05 -23.04
CA PRO A 199 -40.71 -24.43 -23.93
C PRO A 199 -41.03 -25.28 -25.17
N GLN A 200 -40.09 -26.08 -25.68
CA GLN A 200 -40.36 -26.97 -26.80
C GLN A 200 -41.33 -28.09 -26.43
N VAL A 201 -41.20 -28.64 -25.22
CA VAL A 201 -42.08 -29.72 -24.75
C VAL A 201 -43.47 -29.18 -24.40
N ALA A 202 -43.57 -27.95 -23.92
CA ALA A 202 -44.85 -27.31 -23.59
C ALA A 202 -45.67 -26.87 -24.82
N GLN A 203 -45.07 -26.84 -26.02
CA GLN A 203 -45.73 -26.46 -27.27
C GLN A 203 -46.22 -27.66 -28.10
N VAL A 204 -45.93 -28.89 -27.67
CA VAL A 204 -46.43 -30.15 -28.25
C VAL A 204 -47.63 -30.65 -27.44
#